data_AF-A0A5C6YZJ5-F1
#
_entry.id   AF-A0A5C6YZJ5-F1
#
_cell.length_a   1.000
_cell.length_b   1.000
_cell.length_c   1.000
_cell.angle_alpha   90.00
_cell.angle_beta   90.00
_cell.angle_gamma   90.00
#
_symmetry.space_group_name_H-M   'P 1'
#
loop_
_entity.id
_entity.type
_entity.pdbx_description
1 polymer ?
#
loop_
_entity_poly.entity_id
_entity_poly.type
_entity_poly.pdbx_seq_one_letter_code
_entity_poly.pdbx_strand_id
1 'polypeptide(L)'
;LGEVERRGILGKDTDGDTIEGIVLLLKDTNPSRTLDGLHAAVDELNTALLPGDVKVVPYLDRATLIEATAHTVGHTLVEGMVVVTLVLLLFLGSPRAALVVAVTIPLALLAAFIFMHHAHVPANLLSLGAIDFGILVDGAVVVVEHLLRRREQAADRPLTPRDAIVATLQVARPIFFGMAVI
;
A
#
# COMPACT_ATOMS: atom_id res chain seq x y z
N LEU A 1 -6.92 -7.11 -51.47
CA LEU A 1 -7.39 -6.70 -50.13
C LEU A 1 -8.86 -7.08 -50.09
N GLY A 2 -9.16 -8.21 -49.44
CA GLY A 2 -10.52 -8.77 -49.40
C GLY A 2 -11.39 -7.98 -48.43
N GLU A 3 -12.60 -7.64 -48.85
CA GLU A 3 -13.64 -7.04 -48.01
C GLU A 3 -13.92 -7.97 -46.83
N VAL A 4 -13.53 -7.55 -45.64
CA VAL A 4 -13.92 -8.22 -44.40
C VAL A 4 -15.35 -7.76 -44.11
N GLU A 5 -16.29 -8.70 -44.13
CA GLU A 5 -17.69 -8.45 -43.85
C GLU A 5 -17.87 -7.84 -42.46
N ARG A 6 -18.65 -6.75 -42.38
CA ARG A 6 -18.85 -5.96 -41.16
C ARG A 6 -19.56 -6.80 -40.09
N ARG A 7 -18.89 -7.07 -38.96
CA ARG A 7 -19.39 -7.95 -37.89
C ARG A 7 -20.25 -7.26 -36.81
N GLY A 8 -20.55 -5.97 -36.95
CA GLY A 8 -21.40 -5.25 -35.99
C GLY A 8 -21.44 -3.74 -36.21
N ILE A 9 -22.29 -3.08 -35.42
CA ILE A 9 -22.38 -1.61 -35.32
C ILE A 9 -22.03 -1.24 -33.88
N LEU A 10 -21.07 -0.34 -33.72
CA LEU A 10 -20.76 0.28 -32.43
C LEU A 10 -21.25 1.72 -32.47
N GLY A 11 -22.01 2.12 -31.46
CA GLY A 11 -22.36 3.51 -31.23
C GLY A 11 -21.54 4.08 -30.07
N LYS A 12 -21.13 5.33 -30.18
CA LYS A 12 -20.48 6.08 -29.10
C LYS A 12 -21.20 7.42 -28.92
N ASP A 13 -21.71 7.66 -27.72
CA ASP A 13 -22.48 8.86 -27.38
C ASP A 13 -23.65 9.10 -28.37
N THR A 14 -23.55 10.13 -29.22
CA THR A 14 -24.55 10.48 -30.24
C THR A 14 -24.23 9.93 -31.63
N ASP A 15 -23.06 9.33 -31.81
CA ASP A 15 -22.65 8.70 -33.08
C ASP A 15 -23.09 7.23 -33.09
N GLY A 16 -23.92 6.87 -34.06
CA GLY A 16 -24.47 5.53 -34.19
C GLY A 16 -23.55 4.54 -34.90
N ASP A 17 -22.43 5.00 -35.50
CA ASP A 17 -21.58 4.17 -36.33
C ASP A 17 -20.09 4.55 -36.23
N THR A 18 -19.36 3.85 -35.37
CA THR A 18 -17.93 4.08 -35.13
C THR A 18 -17.12 2.78 -35.03
N ILE A 19 -15.80 2.90 -34.85
CA ILE A 19 -14.83 1.79 -34.78
C ILE A 19 -14.15 1.79 -33.40
N GLU A 20 -14.01 0.61 -32.80
CA GLU A 20 -13.29 0.38 -31.55
C GLU A 20 -12.28 -0.75 -31.69
N GLY A 21 -11.18 -0.65 -30.94
CA GLY A 21 -10.28 -1.76 -30.67
C GLY A 21 -10.20 -2.03 -29.17
N ILE A 22 -10.28 -3.31 -28.79
CA ILE A 22 -10.09 -3.75 -27.40
C ILE A 22 -8.70 -4.36 -27.27
N VAL A 23 -7.90 -3.84 -26.34
CA VAL A 23 -6.58 -4.39 -26.02
C VAL A 23 -6.72 -5.42 -24.90
N LEU A 24 -6.35 -6.66 -25.19
CA LEU A 24 -6.38 -7.75 -24.22
C LEU A 24 -5.02 -7.90 -23.55
N LEU A 25 -4.99 -7.81 -22.23
CA LEU A 25 -3.79 -8.02 -21.44
C LEU A 25 -3.45 -9.53 -21.38
N LEU A 26 -2.19 -9.88 -21.65
CA LEU A 26 -1.72 -11.25 -21.49
C LEU A 26 -1.78 -11.66 -20.01
N LYS A 27 -2.21 -12.89 -19.75
CA LYS A 27 -2.30 -13.44 -18.40
C LYS A 27 -0.96 -13.35 -17.67
N ASP A 28 -1.00 -13.05 -16.37
CA ASP A 28 0.16 -12.98 -15.46
C ASP A 28 1.19 -11.89 -15.80
N THR A 29 0.87 -10.97 -16.70
CA THR A 29 1.72 -9.78 -16.96
C THR A 29 1.39 -8.64 -16.01
N ASN A 30 2.39 -7.80 -15.70
CA ASN A 30 2.19 -6.63 -14.87
C ASN A 30 1.34 -5.58 -15.62
N PRO A 31 0.12 -5.25 -15.14
CA PRO A 31 -0.77 -4.35 -15.87
C PRO A 31 -0.18 -2.96 -16.06
N SER A 32 0.43 -2.38 -15.03
CA SER A 32 0.99 -1.03 -15.09
C SER A 32 2.09 -0.92 -16.16
N ARG A 33 3.07 -1.82 -16.14
CA ARG A 33 4.15 -1.82 -17.13
C ARG A 33 3.64 -2.04 -18.56
N THR A 34 2.65 -2.91 -18.74
CA THR A 34 2.09 -3.15 -20.07
C THR A 34 1.27 -1.95 -20.56
N LEU A 35 0.58 -1.24 -19.66
CA LEU A 35 -0.16 -0.03 -19.99
C LEU A 35 0.79 1.11 -20.38
N ASP A 36 1.93 1.27 -19.70
CA ASP A 36 2.95 2.26 -20.09
C ASP A 36 3.43 2.03 -21.53
N GLY A 37 3.70 0.78 -21.89
CA GLY A 37 4.08 0.41 -23.26
C GLY A 37 2.95 0.59 -24.28
N LEU A 38 1.71 0.34 -23.86
CA LEU A 38 0.53 0.57 -24.69
C LEU A 38 0.33 2.06 -24.97
N HIS A 39 0.45 2.92 -23.97
CA HIS A 39 0.35 4.37 -24.13
C HIS A 39 1.41 4.88 -25.08
N ALA A 40 2.67 4.44 -24.93
CA ALA A 40 3.74 4.81 -25.85
C ALA A 40 3.44 4.40 -27.31
N ALA A 41 2.92 3.19 -27.53
CA ALA A 41 2.53 2.72 -28.86
C ALA A 41 1.35 3.50 -29.46
N VAL A 42 0.36 3.87 -28.63
CA VAL A 42 -0.77 4.71 -29.06
C VAL A 42 -0.31 6.12 -29.40
N ASP A 43 0.61 6.69 -28.63
CA ASP A 43 1.20 8.00 -28.90
C ASP A 43 2.01 8.00 -30.19
N GLU A 44 2.79 6.95 -30.45
CA GLU A 44 3.50 6.75 -31.71
C GLU A 44 2.52 6.67 -32.90
N LEU A 45 1.43 5.90 -32.76
CA LEU A 45 0.40 5.80 -33.79
C LEU A 45 -0.22 7.16 -34.10
N ASN A 46 -0.60 7.92 -33.07
CA ASN A 46 -1.22 9.23 -33.21
C ASN A 46 -0.30 10.31 -33.78
N THR A 47 1.02 10.16 -33.62
CA THR A 47 2.00 11.20 -33.99
C THR A 47 2.70 10.91 -35.32
N ALA A 48 3.00 9.64 -35.63
CA ALA A 48 3.88 9.28 -36.74
C ALA A 48 3.20 8.47 -37.84
N LEU A 49 2.19 7.66 -37.53
CA LEU A 49 1.62 6.67 -38.46
C LEU A 49 0.23 7.07 -38.98
N LEU A 50 -0.59 7.70 -38.15
CA LEU A 50 -1.94 8.08 -38.54
C LEU A 50 -1.95 9.42 -39.32
N PRO A 51 -2.83 9.53 -40.33
CA PRO A 51 -3.17 10.82 -40.94
C PRO A 51 -3.62 11.84 -39.87
N GLY A 52 -3.33 13.13 -40.07
CA GLY A 52 -3.58 14.17 -39.06
C GLY A 52 -5.05 14.38 -38.69
N ASP A 53 -5.98 13.85 -39.48
CA ASP A 53 -7.43 13.85 -39.29
C ASP A 53 -7.95 12.62 -38.50
N VAL A 54 -7.10 11.63 -38.21
CA VAL A 54 -7.48 10.40 -37.48
C VAL A 54 -6.66 10.27 -36.20
N LYS A 55 -7.34 10.05 -35.07
CA LYS A 55 -6.71 9.81 -33.76
C LYS A 55 -7.34 8.62 -33.05
N VAL A 56 -6.50 7.79 -32.44
CA VAL A 56 -6.90 6.75 -31.50
C VAL A 56 -7.02 7.39 -30.12
N VAL A 57 -8.24 7.38 -29.58
CA VAL A 57 -8.54 7.95 -28.25
C VAL A 57 -9.13 6.88 -27.34
N PRO A 58 -8.54 6.64 -26.15
CA PRO A 58 -9.12 5.70 -25.20
C PRO A 58 -10.37 6.32 -24.56
N TYR A 59 -11.44 5.53 -24.42
CA TYR A 59 -12.59 5.91 -23.60
C TYR A 59 -12.64 5.12 -22.29
N LEU A 60 -11.97 3.97 -22.22
CA LEU A 60 -11.79 3.17 -21.01
C LEU A 60 -10.30 2.83 -20.88
N ASP A 61 -9.68 3.35 -19.82
CA ASP A 61 -8.28 3.09 -19.49
C ASP A 61 -8.22 2.44 -18.10
N ARG A 62 -7.44 1.38 -17.96
CA ARG A 62 -7.23 0.71 -16.68
C ARG A 62 -6.20 1.45 -15.82
N ALA A 63 -5.31 2.24 -16.43
CA ALA A 63 -4.28 2.99 -15.72
C ALA A 63 -4.89 4.00 -14.73
N THR A 64 -5.94 4.71 -15.14
CA THR A 64 -6.68 5.66 -14.29
C THR A 64 -7.28 5.00 -13.05
N LEU A 65 -7.81 3.78 -13.18
CA LEU A 65 -8.32 3.02 -12.03
C LEU A 65 -7.20 2.59 -11.09
N ILE A 66 -6.04 2.16 -11.62
CA ILE A 66 -4.89 1.78 -10.82
C ILE A 66 -4.35 2.99 -10.04
N GLU A 67 -4.20 4.13 -10.71
CA GLU A 67 -3.69 5.37 -10.11
C GLU A 67 -4.66 5.93 -9.05
N ALA A 68 -5.97 5.97 -9.34
CA ALA A 68 -6.98 6.37 -8.36
C ALA A 68 -6.97 5.46 -7.12
N THR A 69 -6.81 4.16 -7.31
CA THR A 69 -6.73 3.20 -6.20
C THR A 69 -5.45 3.41 -5.39
N ALA A 70 -4.30 3.60 -6.05
CA ALA A 70 -3.03 3.84 -5.39
C ALA A 70 -3.06 5.13 -4.56
N HIS A 71 -3.61 6.20 -5.13
CA HIS A 71 -3.80 7.47 -4.44
C HIS A 71 -4.70 7.32 -3.21
N THR A 72 -5.86 6.66 -3.37
CA THR A 72 -6.82 6.47 -2.28
C THR A 72 -6.22 5.63 -1.15
N VAL A 73 -5.60 4.50 -1.47
CA VAL A 73 -4.95 3.62 -0.47
C VAL A 73 -3.79 4.34 0.22
N GLY A 74 -2.96 5.07 -0.53
CA GLY A 74 -1.89 5.88 0.04
C GLY A 74 -2.40 6.93 1.03
N HIS A 75 -3.48 7.63 0.68
CA HIS A 75 -4.12 8.59 1.56
C HIS A 75 -4.65 7.94 2.84
N THR A 76 -5.38 6.82 2.71
CA THR A 76 -5.92 6.08 3.87
C THR A 76 -4.81 5.54 4.78
N LEU A 77 -3.69 5.06 4.24
CA LEU A 77 -2.56 4.61 5.05
C LEU A 77 -1.93 5.76 5.85
N VAL A 78 -1.79 6.94 5.24
CA VAL A 78 -1.29 8.13 5.93
C VAL A 78 -2.27 8.59 7.02
N GLU A 79 -3.56 8.68 6.71
CA GLU A 79 -4.60 9.01 7.70
C GLU A 79 -4.61 8.03 8.87
N GLY A 80 -4.55 6.72 8.58
CA GLY A 80 -4.48 5.67 9.60
C GLY A 80 -3.26 5.81 10.49
N MET A 81 -2.08 6.07 9.91
CA MET A 81 -0.84 6.28 10.66
C MET A 81 -0.93 7.51 11.57
N VAL A 82 -1.54 8.60 11.12
CA VAL A 82 -1.77 9.80 11.93
C VAL A 82 -2.70 9.50 13.10
N VAL A 83 -3.84 8.83 12.84
CA VAL A 83 -4.80 8.46 13.90
C VAL A 83 -4.15 7.58 14.95
N VAL A 84 -3.40 6.55 14.54
CA VAL A 84 -2.70 5.67 15.47
C VAL A 84 -1.68 6.44 16.30
N THR A 85 -0.89 7.32 15.67
CA THR A 85 0.10 8.14 16.38
C THR A 85 -0.55 9.06 17.41
N LEU A 86 -1.71 9.65 17.09
CA LEU A 86 -2.48 10.49 18.02
C LEU A 86 -3.01 9.67 19.21
N VAL A 87 -3.53 8.48 18.96
CA VAL A 87 -3.97 7.57 20.02
C VAL A 87 -2.79 7.16 20.91
N LEU A 88 -1.65 6.79 20.34
CA LEU A 88 -0.43 6.47 21.09
C LEU A 88 0.03 7.65 21.97
N LEU A 89 0.00 8.87 21.45
CA LEU A 89 0.35 10.07 22.20
C LEU A 89 -0.57 10.28 23.41
N LEU A 90 -1.88 10.04 23.22
CA LEU A 90 -2.89 10.19 24.28
C LEU A 90 -2.77 9.11 25.36
N PHE A 91 -2.49 7.85 24.98
CA PHE A 91 -2.41 6.73 25.91
C PHE A 91 -1.07 6.66 26.66
N LEU A 92 0.07 6.91 26.00
CA LEU A 92 1.39 6.81 26.64
C LEU A 92 1.75 8.04 27.46
N GLY A 93 1.10 9.19 27.22
CA GLY A 93 1.35 10.46 27.91
C GLY A 93 2.75 11.07 27.69
N SER A 94 3.65 10.34 27.00
CA SER A 94 5.03 10.74 26.75
C SER A 94 5.31 10.78 25.24
N PRO A 95 5.55 11.97 24.66
CA PRO A 95 5.71 12.11 23.21
C PRO A 95 6.92 11.36 22.66
N ARG A 96 7.97 11.21 23.47
CA ARG A 96 9.17 10.44 23.09
C ARG A 96 8.85 8.94 22.94
N ALA A 97 8.09 8.37 23.86
CA ALA A 97 7.75 6.95 23.82
C ALA A 97 6.75 6.66 22.69
N ALA A 98 5.75 7.53 22.51
CA ALA A 98 4.82 7.45 21.39
C ALA A 98 5.54 7.48 20.04
N LEU A 99 6.54 8.35 19.87
CA LEU A 99 7.32 8.43 18.64
C LEU A 99 8.20 7.18 18.41
N VAL A 100 8.79 6.61 19.46
CA VAL A 100 9.53 5.34 19.37
C VAL A 100 8.62 4.21 18.88
N VAL A 101 7.39 4.12 19.38
CA VAL A 101 6.40 3.14 18.91
C VAL A 101 5.93 3.48 17.49
N ALA A 102 5.65 4.74 17.16
CA ALA A 102 5.19 5.12 15.81
C ALA A 102 6.21 4.76 14.72
N VAL A 103 7.51 4.81 15.00
CA VAL A 103 8.58 4.42 14.07
C VAL A 103 8.59 2.90 13.78
N THR A 104 7.99 2.06 14.62
CA THR A 104 7.91 0.63 14.33
C THR A 104 6.98 0.34 13.15
N ILE A 105 5.96 1.18 12.89
CA ILE A 105 5.03 1.05 11.77
C ILE A 105 5.76 1.04 10.41
N PRO A 106 6.49 2.11 10.02
CA PRO A 106 7.17 2.13 8.73
C PRO A 106 8.27 1.07 8.66
N LEU A 107 8.94 0.77 9.77
CA LEU A 107 10.00 -0.25 9.80
C LEU A 107 9.46 -1.65 9.52
N ALA A 108 8.32 -1.99 10.12
CA ALA A 108 7.66 -3.27 9.89
C ALA A 108 7.07 -3.39 8.47
N LEU A 109 6.51 -2.30 7.91
CA LEU A 109 6.09 -2.27 6.51
C LEU A 109 7.27 -2.44 5.55
N LEU A 110 8.40 -1.77 5.80
CA LEU A 110 9.62 -1.94 5.01
C LEU A 110 10.13 -3.39 5.07
N ALA A 111 10.16 -3.99 6.26
CA ALA A 111 10.51 -5.39 6.42
C ALA A 111 9.56 -6.30 5.62
N ALA A 112 8.25 -6.07 5.69
CA ALA A 112 7.25 -6.80 4.92
C ALA A 112 7.51 -6.67 3.40
N PHE A 113 7.77 -5.46 2.90
CA PHE A 113 8.10 -5.26 1.48
C PHE A 113 9.38 -5.98 1.05
N ILE A 114 10.41 -6.03 1.90
CA ILE A 114 11.63 -6.80 1.62
C ILE A 114 11.31 -8.29 1.49
N PHE A 115 10.53 -8.84 2.42
CA PHE A 115 10.12 -10.25 2.35
C PHE A 115 9.23 -10.54 1.14
N MET A 116 8.29 -9.66 0.82
CA MET A 116 7.44 -9.79 -0.37
C MET A 116 8.27 -9.76 -1.65
N HIS A 117 9.28 -8.90 -1.72
CA HIS A 117 10.20 -8.84 -2.85
C HIS A 117 10.94 -10.17 -3.04
N HIS A 118 11.46 -10.76 -1.96
CA HIS A 118 12.11 -12.07 -2.01
C HIS A 118 11.15 -13.22 -2.30
N ALA A 119 9.92 -13.16 -1.78
CA ALA A 119 8.88 -14.17 -1.99
C ALA A 119 8.17 -14.02 -3.35
N HIS A 120 8.51 -13.00 -4.14
CA HIS A 120 7.87 -12.67 -5.43
C HIS A 120 6.35 -12.47 -5.31
N VAL A 121 5.87 -12.03 -4.14
CA VAL A 121 4.45 -11.77 -3.89
C VAL A 121 4.14 -10.33 -4.31
N PRO A 122 3.16 -10.09 -5.19
CA PRO A 122 2.81 -8.74 -5.61
C PRO A 122 2.18 -7.94 -4.46
N ALA A 123 2.56 -6.66 -4.36
CA ALA A 123 1.92 -5.72 -3.45
C ALA A 123 0.56 -5.30 -3.99
N ASN A 124 -0.49 -6.05 -3.62
CA ASN A 124 -1.85 -5.69 -3.95
C ASN A 124 -2.33 -4.54 -3.08
N LEU A 125 -2.67 -3.40 -3.71
CA LEU A 125 -3.14 -2.19 -3.03
C LEU A 125 -4.38 -2.44 -2.17
N LEU A 126 -5.29 -3.32 -2.59
CA LEU A 126 -6.48 -3.65 -1.79
C LEU A 126 -6.10 -4.39 -0.49
N SER A 127 -5.14 -5.31 -0.57
CA SER A 127 -4.63 -6.03 0.60
C SER A 127 -3.81 -5.11 1.50
N LEU A 128 -3.04 -4.19 0.92
CA LEU A 128 -2.24 -3.21 1.65
C LEU A 128 -3.12 -2.19 2.38
N GLY A 129 -4.22 -1.76 1.75
CA GLY A 129 -5.20 -0.86 2.36
C GLY A 129 -5.99 -1.49 3.51
N ALA A 130 -6.00 -2.82 3.62
CA ALA A 130 -6.64 -3.56 4.72
C ALA A 130 -5.71 -3.82 5.91
N ILE A 131 -4.48 -3.28 5.91
CA ILE A 131 -3.54 -3.44 7.02
C ILE A 131 -4.07 -2.70 8.26
N ASP A 132 -4.20 -3.43 9.36
CA ASP A 132 -4.49 -2.85 10.67
C ASP A 132 -3.17 -2.50 11.40
N PHE A 133 -2.90 -1.21 11.51
CA PHE A 133 -1.75 -0.69 12.24
C PHE A 133 -1.82 -0.96 13.75
N GLY A 134 -3.01 -1.10 14.33
CA GLY A 134 -3.19 -1.36 15.76
C GLY A 134 -2.55 -2.67 16.17
N ILE A 135 -2.86 -3.75 15.45
CA ILE A 135 -2.24 -5.07 15.63
C ILE A 135 -0.72 -4.99 15.41
N LEU A 136 -0.30 -4.19 14.45
CA LEU A 136 1.10 -4.04 14.05
C LEU A 136 1.95 -3.34 15.13
N VAL A 137 1.36 -2.43 15.92
CA VAL A 137 2.05 -1.73 17.02
C VAL A 137 1.82 -2.33 18.40
N ASP A 138 0.81 -3.17 18.59
CA ASP A 138 0.40 -3.69 19.90
C ASP A 138 1.57 -4.27 20.71
N GLY A 139 2.39 -5.13 20.10
CA GLY A 139 3.56 -5.70 20.77
C GLY A 139 4.59 -4.65 21.21
N ALA A 140 4.79 -3.58 20.43
CA ALA A 140 5.68 -2.49 20.79
C ALA A 140 5.10 -1.62 21.91
N VAL A 141 3.78 -1.38 21.89
CA VAL A 141 3.05 -0.67 22.95
C VAL A 141 3.21 -1.37 24.29
N VAL A 142 2.97 -2.69 24.35
CA VAL A 142 3.07 -3.47 25.59
C VAL A 142 4.47 -3.40 26.19
N VAL A 143 5.53 -3.50 25.37
CA VAL A 143 6.92 -3.39 25.85
C VAL A 143 7.21 -2.00 26.41
N VAL A 144 6.83 -0.96 25.69
CA VAL A 144 7.09 0.43 26.08
C VAL A 144 6.29 0.82 27.33
N GLU A 145 5.03 0.41 27.41
CA GLU A 145 4.19 0.63 28.59
C GLU A 145 4.79 -0.07 29.82
N HIS A 146 5.21 -1.33 29.69
CA HIS A 146 5.85 -2.06 30.80
C HIS A 146 7.14 -1.38 31.26
N LEU A 147 7.94 -0.88 30.31
CA LEU A 147 9.17 -0.14 30.60
C LEU A 147 8.89 1.18 31.34
N LEU A 148 7.87 1.94 30.89
CA LEU A 148 7.45 3.19 31.52
C LEU A 148 6.91 2.97 32.93
N ARG A 149 5.99 2.01 33.11
CA ARG A 149 5.45 1.62 34.43
C ARG A 149 6.55 1.22 35.40
N ARG A 150 7.53 0.44 34.93
CA ARG A 150 8.68 0.03 35.75
C ARG A 150 9.58 1.21 36.11
N ARG A 151 9.73 2.20 35.22
CA ARG A 151 10.47 3.42 35.51
C ARG A 151 9.79 4.28 36.58
N GLU A 152 8.46 4.38 36.52
CA GLU A 152 7.67 5.12 37.50
C GLU A 152 7.73 4.47 38.89
N GLN A 153 7.66 3.13 38.96
CA GLN A 153 7.78 2.39 40.22
C GLN A 153 9.17 2.48 40.86
N ALA A 154 10.22 2.71 40.06
CA ALA A 154 11.60 2.82 40.50
C ALA A 154 12.16 4.23 40.25
N ALA A 155 11.37 5.27 40.52
CA ALA A 155 11.70 6.67 40.22
C ALA A 155 13.07 7.14 40.78
N ASP A 156 13.52 6.58 41.90
CA ASP A 156 14.79 6.93 42.56
C ASP A 156 16.03 6.31 41.90
N ARG A 157 15.88 5.41 40.94
CA ARG A 157 17.00 4.81 40.20
C ARG A 157 16.91 5.08 38.69
N PRO A 158 17.98 5.57 38.06
CA PRO A 158 18.03 5.64 36.61
C PRO A 158 17.98 4.22 36.04
N LEU A 159 17.05 3.98 35.10
CA LEU A 159 17.03 2.72 34.34
C LEU A 159 18.36 2.54 33.61
N THR A 160 19.05 1.44 33.90
CA THR A 160 20.21 1.04 33.11
C THR A 160 19.76 0.29 31.86
N PRO A 161 20.58 0.25 30.79
CA PRO A 161 20.28 -0.56 29.60
C PRO A 161 20.02 -2.03 29.92
N ARG A 162 20.68 -2.57 30.96
CA ARG A 162 20.45 -3.94 31.43
C ARG A 162 19.05 -4.11 32.03
N ASP A 163 18.57 -3.15 32.80
CA ASP A 163 17.22 -3.20 33.36
C ASP A 163 16.15 -3.16 32.27
N ALA A 164 16.38 -2.40 31.20
CA ALA A 164 15.47 -2.34 30.06
C ALA A 164 15.39 -3.68 29.32
N ILE A 165 16.53 -4.34 29.10
CA ILE A 165 16.57 -5.69 28.49
C ILE A 165 15.82 -6.70 29.36
N VAL A 166 16.09 -6.70 30.67
CA VAL A 166 15.41 -7.61 31.60
C VAL A 166 13.91 -7.37 31.62
N ALA A 167 13.47 -6.10 31.67
CA ALA A 167 12.05 -5.75 31.63
C ALA A 167 11.38 -6.22 30.32
N THR A 168 12.06 -6.05 29.18
CA THR A 168 11.57 -6.49 27.88
C THR A 168 11.41 -8.02 27.83
N LEU A 169 12.40 -8.76 28.36
CA LEU A 169 12.36 -10.22 28.39
C LEU A 169 11.22 -10.78 29.27
N GLN A 170 10.75 -10.03 30.27
CA GLN A 170 9.61 -10.45 31.11
C GLN A 170 8.29 -10.49 30.34
N VAL A 171 8.10 -9.56 29.40
CA VAL A 171 6.87 -9.46 28.59
C VAL A 171 7.02 -10.11 27.21
N ALA A 172 8.24 -10.47 26.80
CA ALA A 172 8.50 -11.08 25.49
C ALA A 172 7.71 -12.38 25.24
N ARG A 173 7.66 -13.27 26.24
CA ARG A 173 6.96 -14.56 26.12
C ARG A 173 5.45 -14.39 25.85
N PRO A 174 4.67 -13.65 26.66
CA PRO A 174 3.24 -13.48 26.38
C PRO A 174 2.97 -12.74 25.06
N ILE A 175 3.78 -11.74 24.70
CA ILE A 175 3.64 -11.03 23.42
C ILE A 175 3.85 -11.98 22.24
N PHE A 176 4.88 -12.83 22.30
CA PHE A 176 5.17 -13.79 21.23
C PHE A 176 4.03 -14.79 21.05
N PHE A 177 3.48 -15.34 22.14
CA PHE A 177 2.33 -16.23 22.05
C PHE A 177 1.07 -15.52 21.54
N GLY A 178 0.87 -14.25 21.91
CA GLY A 178 -0.23 -13.44 21.36
C GLY A 178 -0.11 -13.27 19.85
N MET A 179 1.07 -12.87 19.37
CA MET A 179 1.34 -12.68 17.94
C MET A 179 1.27 -13.98 17.12
N ALA A 180 1.57 -15.13 17.73
CA ALA A 180 1.50 -16.42 17.05
C ALA A 180 0.07 -16.98 16.91
N VAL A 181 -0.87 -16.50 17.71
CA VAL A 181 -2.27 -16.97 17.71
C VAL A 181 -3.17 -16.14 16.78
N ILE A 182 -2.85 -14.84 16.62
CA ILE A 182 -3.53 -13.92 15.70
C ILE A 182 -3.10 -14.22 14.26
#